data_AF-A0AA94M334-F1
#
_entry.id   AF-A0AA94M334-F1
#
_cell.length_a   1.000
_cell.length_b   1.000
_cell.length_c   1.000
_cell.angle_alpha   90.00
_cell.angle_beta   90.00
_cell.angle_gamma   90.00
#
_symmetry.space_group_name_H-M   'P 1'
#
loop_
_entity.id
_entity.type
_entity.pdbx_description
1 polymer ?
#
loop_
_entity_poly.entity_id
_entity_poly.type
_entity_poly.pdbx_seq_one_letter_code
_entity_poly.pdbx_strand_id
1 'polypeptide(L)' 'MSPLIIFNISFAMVFYAVFIIRYYRREPSGLVLILFVMNMATSLYLIFKHFGLF' A
#
# COMPACT_ATOMS: atom_id res chain seq x y z
N MET A 1 10.42 3.41 15.65
CA MET A 1 9.45 3.01 14.60
C MET A 1 9.32 1.51 14.61
N SER A 2 8.09 0.97 14.60
CA SER A 2 7.88 -0.48 14.51
C SER A 2 8.34 -0.98 13.12
N PRO A 3 9.14 -2.06 13.02
CA PRO A 3 9.59 -2.63 11.74
C PRO A 3 8.44 -2.90 10.76
N LEU A 4 7.26 -3.22 11.29
CA LEU A 4 6.02 -3.44 10.56
C LEU A 4 5.53 -2.22 9.77
N ILE A 5 5.73 -1.01 10.29
CA ILE A 5 5.31 0.22 9.62
C ILE A 5 6.16 0.46 8.38
N ILE A 6 7.48 0.29 8.52
CA ILE A 6 8.44 0.43 7.42
C ILE A 6 8.12 -0.62 6.35
N PHE A 7 7.88 -1.87 6.76
CA PHE A 7 7.56 -2.96 5.83
C PHE A 7 6.27 -2.69 5.03
N ASN A 8 5.21 -2.22 5.69
CA ASN A 8 3.95 -1.90 5.01
C ASN A 8 4.05 -0.71 4.05
N ILE A 9 4.81 0.33 4.42
CA ILE A 9 5.07 1.48 3.53
C ILE A 9 5.87 1.03 2.29
N SER A 10 6.92 0.22 2.48
CA SER A 10 7.70 -0.33 1.37
C SER A 10 6.83 -1.18 0.44
N PHE A 11 5.99 -2.05 0.99
CA PHE A 11 5.05 -2.85 0.22
C PHE A 11 4.03 -1.99 -0.54
N ALA A 12 3.56 -0.88 0.06
CA ALA A 12 2.61 0.02 -0.58
C ALA A 12 3.24 0.71 -1.80
N MET A 13 4.49 1.15 -1.70
CA MET A 13 5.24 1.70 -2.83
C MET A 13 5.42 0.69 -3.96
N VAL A 14 5.72 -0.57 -3.64
CA VAL A 14 5.87 -1.63 -4.65
C VAL A 14 4.55 -1.89 -5.36
N PHE A 15 3.46 -2.08 -4.63
CA PHE A 15 2.14 -2.29 -5.23
C PHE A 15 1.68 -1.10 -6.08
N TYR A 16 1.97 0.12 -5.64
CA TYR A 16 1.71 1.33 -6.42
C TYR A 16 2.48 1.32 -7.75
N ALA A 17 3.78 1.05 -7.72
CA ALA A 17 4.61 0.99 -8.92
C ALA A 17 4.11 -0.09 -9.89
N VAL A 18 3.78 -1.28 -9.37
CA VAL A 18 3.22 -2.39 -10.18
C VAL A 18 1.88 -2.01 -10.80
N PHE A 19 1.01 -1.33 -10.04
CA PHE A 19 -0.27 -0.84 -10.55
C PHE A 19 -0.07 0.16 -11.70
N ILE A 20 0.80 1.16 -11.51
CA ILE A 20 1.13 2.18 -12.52
C ILE A 20 1.69 1.52 -13.78
N ILE A 21 2.66 0.60 -13.66
CA ILE A 21 3.26 -0.09 -14.81
C ILE A 21 2.19 -0.86 -15.59
N ARG A 22 1.31 -1.61 -14.90
CA ARG A 22 0.21 -2.35 -15.52
C ARG A 22 -0.81 -1.44 -16.19
N TYR A 23 -1.11 -0.30 -15.58
CA TYR A 23 -1.99 0.70 -16.15
C TYR A 23 -1.43 1.24 -17.48
N TYR A 24 -0.15 1.61 -17.53
CA TYR A 24 0.50 2.07 -18.76
C TYR A 24 0.60 1.00 -19.84
N ARG A 25 0.76 -0.28 -19.45
CA ARG A 25 0.72 -1.42 -20.37
C ARG A 25 -0.68 -1.77 -20.89
N ARG A 26 -1.72 -1.04 -20.46
CA ARG A 26 -3.14 -1.36 -20.73
C ARG A 26 -3.55 -2.77 -20.27
N GLU A 27 -2.86 -3.28 -19.25
CA GLU A 27 -3.19 -4.54 -18.57
C GLU A 27 -3.59 -4.27 -17.11
N PRO A 28 -4.57 -3.38 -16.85
CA PRO A 28 -4.96 -3.04 -15.50
C PRO A 28 -5.45 -4.31 -14.79
N SER A 29 -4.81 -4.64 -13.67
CA SER A 29 -5.23 -5.75 -12.84
C SER A 29 -6.02 -5.22 -11.67
N GLY A 30 -7.34 -5.48 -11.67
CA GLY A 30 -8.20 -5.15 -10.53
C GLY A 30 -7.72 -5.80 -9.23
N LEU A 31 -7.09 -6.99 -9.31
CA LEU A 31 -6.51 -7.68 -8.17
C LEU A 31 -5.34 -6.88 -7.57
N VAL A 32 -4.45 -6.34 -8.41
CA VAL A 32 -3.34 -5.47 -7.96
C VAL A 32 -3.89 -4.18 -7.33
N LEU A 33 -4.95 -3.61 -7.89
CA LEU A 33 -5.60 -2.41 -7.31
C LEU A 33 -6.20 -2.71 -5.93
N ILE A 34 -6.92 -3.81 -5.78
CA ILE A 34 -7.51 -4.22 -4.48
C ILE A 34 -6.40 -4.44 -3.45
N LEU A 35 -5.34 -5.17 -3.81
CA LEU A 35 -4.20 -5.40 -2.92
C LEU A 35 -3.51 -4.10 -2.52
N PHE A 36 -3.35 -3.16 -3.46
CA PHE A 36 -2.81 -1.83 -3.18
C PHE A 36 -3.66 -1.07 -2.16
N VAL A 37 -4.98 -1.02 -2.36
CA VAL A 37 -5.90 -0.31 -1.47
C VAL A 37 -5.94 -0.94 -0.07
N MET A 38 -6.01 -2.27 0.03
CA MET A 38 -5.99 -2.97 1.32
C MET A 38 -4.69 -2.72 2.09
N ASN A 39 -3.55 -2.78 1.40
CA ASN A 39 -2.26 -2.51 2.02
C ASN A 39 -2.12 -1.04 2.43
N MET A 40 -2.57 -0.11 1.59
CA MET A 40 -2.59 1.32 1.90
C MET A 40 -3.44 1.60 3.16
N ALA A 41 -4.65 1.06 3.24
CA ALA A 41 -5.53 1.24 4.40
C ALA A 41 -4.92 0.67 5.69
N THR A 42 -4.31 -0.51 5.62
CA THR A 42 -3.65 -1.15 6.76
C THR A 42 -2.44 -0.35 7.24
N SER A 43 -1.64 0.16 6.29
CA SER A 43 -0.49 1.00 6.58
C SER A 43 -0.91 2.33 7.20
N LEU A 44 -1.95 2.97 6.66
CA LEU A 44 -2.52 4.22 7.17
C LEU A 44 -3.06 4.05 8.60
N TYR A 45 -3.77 2.95 8.86
CA TYR A 45 -4.24 2.61 10.20
C TYR A 45 -3.09 2.44 11.20
N LEU A 46 -2.04 1.70 10.82
CA LEU A 46 -0.86 1.54 11.67
C LEU A 46 -0.13 2.85 11.92
N ILE A 47 -0.07 3.74 10.93
CA ILE A 47 0.49 5.08 11.07
C ILE A 47 -0.36 5.90 12.05
N PHE A 48 -1.68 5.98 11.86
CA PHE A 48 -2.57 6.72 12.75
C PHE A 48 -2.51 6.21 14.19
N LYS A 49 -2.50 4.88 14.37
CA LYS A 49 -2.31 4.25 15.68
C LYS A 49 -0.95 4.57 16.29
N HIS A 50 0.12 4.62 15.48
CA HIS A 50 1.45 4.99 15.96
C HIS A 50 1.50 6.43 16.50
N PHE A 51 0.73 7.34 15.90
CA PHE A 51 0.61 8.73 16.33
C PHE A 51 -0.45 8.95 17.43
N GLY A 52 -1.12 7.91 17.92
CA GLY A 52 -2.15 8.02 18.96
C GLY A 52 -3.42 8.74 18.50
N LEU A 53 -3.67 8.77 17.18
CA LEU A 53 -4.87 9.38 16.59
C LEU A 53 -6.10 8.46 16.67
N PHE A 54 -5.91 7.21 17.12
CA PHE A 54 -6.93 6.17 17.37
C PHE A 54 -6.47 5.23 18.49
#